data_AF-A0AAE3JIG3-F1
#
_entry.id   AF-A0AAE3JIG3-F1
#
_cell.length_a   1.000
_cell.length_b   1.000
_cell.length_c   1.000
_cell.angle_alpha   90.00
_cell.angle_beta   90.00
_cell.angle_gamma   90.00
#
_symmetry.space_group_name_H-M   'P 1'
#
loop_
_entity.id
_entity.type
_entity.pdbx_description
1 polymer ?
#
loop_
_entity_poly.entity_id
_entity_poly.type
_entity_poly.pdbx_seq_one_letter_code
_entity_poly.pdbx_strand_id
1 'polypeptide(L)' 'MKPKTKTSLLIVVNSLLFLTFAVQAGTGMLMGSGLAGEISWNLHGKLGFALVLLVVAHIVLNFSWIKAQIFKSSAKK' A
#
# COMPACT_ATOMS: atom_id res chain seq x y z
N MET A 1 -20.29 -13.37 -12.39
CA MET A 1 -19.07 -13.19 -13.21
C MET A 1 -17.85 -13.42 -12.33
N LYS A 2 -16.93 -14.33 -12.69
CA LYS A 2 -15.65 -14.46 -11.96
C LYS A 2 -14.84 -13.17 -12.18
N PRO A 3 -14.33 -12.51 -11.13
CA PRO A 3 -13.45 -11.36 -11.31
C PRO A 3 -12.25 -11.78 -12.16
N LYS A 4 -11.87 -10.93 -13.13
CA LYS A 4 -10.63 -11.12 -13.90
C LYS A 4 -9.47 -11.20 -12.93
N THR A 5 -8.48 -12.06 -13.17
CA THR A 5 -7.35 -12.34 -12.25
C THR A 5 -6.71 -11.07 -11.69
N LYS A 6 -6.54 -10.03 -12.53
CA LYS A 6 -6.03 -8.71 -12.12
C LYS A 6 -6.91 -8.02 -11.07
N THR A 7 -8.24 -8.05 -11.22
CA THR A 7 -9.18 -7.44 -10.28
C THR A 7 -9.13 -8.14 -8.93
N SER A 8 -9.09 -9.48 -8.92
CA SER A 8 -8.93 -10.25 -7.69
C SER A 8 -7.61 -9.93 -6.98
N LEU A 9 -6.50 -9.86 -7.72
CA LEU A 9 -5.19 -9.48 -7.18
C LEU A 9 -5.20 -8.06 -6.60
N LEU A 10 -5.84 -7.11 -7.27
CA LEU A 10 -5.98 -5.74 -6.78
C LEU A 10 -6.79 -5.67 -5.48
N ILE A 11 -7.85 -6.45 -5.35
CA ILE A 11 -8.62 -6.53 -4.10
C ILE A 11 -7.71 -7.01 -2.95
N VAL A 12 -6.93 -8.08 -3.19
CA VAL A 12 -6.00 -8.61 -2.18
C VAL A 12 -4.91 -7.58 -1.83
N VAL A 13 -4.23 -7.01 -2.83
CA VAL A 13 -3.16 -6.02 -2.61
C VAL A 13 -3.68 -4.78 -1.89
N ASN A 14 -4.87 -4.28 -2.25
CA ASN A 14 -5.45 -3.10 -1.60
C ASN A 14 -5.86 -3.38 -0.15
N SER A 15 -6.43 -4.56 0.13
CA SER A 15 -6.74 -4.96 1.51
C SER A 15 -5.47 -5.09 2.36
N LEU A 16 -4.42 -5.71 1.83
CA LEU A 16 -3.14 -5.83 2.52
C LEU A 16 -2.46 -4.46 2.72
N LEU A 17 -2.54 -3.57 1.73
CA LEU A 17 -2.08 -2.18 1.85
C LEU A 17 -2.78 -1.46 2.99
N PHE A 18 -4.11 -1.57 3.07
CA PHE A 18 -4.87 -0.95 4.14
C PHE A 18 -4.44 -1.47 5.52
N LEU A 19 -4.34 -2.80 5.68
CA LEU A 19 -3.94 -3.40 6.95
C LEU A 19 -2.52 -3.01 7.35
N THR A 20 -1.56 -3.10 6.43
CA THR A 20 -0.16 -2.73 6.71
C THR A 20 -0.03 -1.24 7.01
N PHE A 21 -0.74 -0.37 6.28
CA PHE A 21 -0.80 1.06 6.58
C PHE A 21 -1.37 1.35 7.97
N ALA A 22 -2.49 0.72 8.33
CA ALA A 22 -3.13 0.90 9.64
C ALA A 22 -2.21 0.47 10.79
N VAL A 23 -1.55 -0.69 10.66
CA VAL A 23 -0.57 -1.15 11.65
C VAL A 23 0.62 -0.20 11.73
N GLN A 24 1.09 0.32 10.60
CA GLN A 24 2.23 1.24 10.57
C GLN A 24 1.92 2.60 11.18
N ALA A 25 0.72 3.14 10.92
CA ALA A 25 0.23 4.34 11.57
C ALA A 25 0.09 4.13 13.08
N GLY A 26 -0.55 3.04 13.51
CA GLY A 26 -0.74 2.74 14.94
C GLY A 26 0.57 2.53 15.70
N THR A 27 1.48 1.72 15.15
CA THR A 27 2.81 1.51 15.76
C THR A 27 3.65 2.78 15.75
N GLY A 28 3.59 3.59 14.68
CA GLY A 28 4.26 4.89 14.62
C GLY A 28 3.75 5.88 15.67
N MET A 29 2.43 5.91 15.92
CA MET A 29 1.84 6.71 17.00
C MET A 29 2.30 6.26 18.39
N LEU A 30 2.33 4.95 18.64
CA LEU A 30 2.85 4.40 19.91
C LEU A 30 4.33 4.74 20.11
N MET A 31 5.12 4.71 19.03
CA MET A 31 6.54 5.07 19.07
C MET A 31 6.74 6.56 19.35
N GLY A 32 5.95 7.42 18.69
CA GLY A 32 5.99 8.87 18.91
C GLY A 32 5.52 9.30 20.29
N SER A 33 4.63 8.55 20.93
CA SER A 33 4.14 8.83 22.29
C SER A 33 5.02 8.26 23.41
N GLY A 34 6.07 7.50 23.07
CA GLY A 34 6.92 6.81 24.05
C GLY A 34 6.28 5.57 24.69
N LEU A 35 5.12 5.12 24.20
CA LEU A 35 4.40 3.93 24.69
C LEU A 35 4.74 2.65 23.89
N ALA A 36 5.66 2.72 22.94
CA ALA A 36 6.06 1.58 22.12
C ALA A 36 6.93 0.60 22.91
N GLY A 37 6.44 -0.63 23.04
CA GLY A 37 7.23 -1.78 23.45
C GLY A 37 7.97 -2.44 22.27
N GLU A 38 8.76 -3.47 22.58
CA GLU A 38 9.53 -4.23 21.59
C GLU A 38 8.68 -4.76 20.43
N ILE A 39 7.45 -5.20 20.72
CA ILE A 39 6.50 -5.68 19.70
C ILE A 39 6.18 -4.58 18.70
N SER A 40 5.91 -3.35 19.16
CA SER A 40 5.62 -2.21 18.28
C SER A 40 6.80 -1.90 17.37
N TRP A 41 8.03 -1.89 17.90
CA TRP A 41 9.26 -1.66 17.13
C TRP A 41 9.50 -2.75 16.08
N ASN A 42 9.32 -4.02 16.46
CA ASN A 42 9.51 -5.16 15.57
C ASN A 42 8.45 -5.19 14.45
N LEU A 43 7.19 -4.93 14.79
CA LEU A 43 6.10 -4.83 13.82
C LEU A 43 6.34 -3.66 12.87
N HIS A 44 6.68 -2.48 13.39
CA HIS A 44 6.95 -1.31 12.56
C HIS A 44 8.10 -1.56 11.58
N GLY A 45 9.21 -2.14 12.04
CA GLY A 45 10.34 -2.46 11.16
C GLY A 45 9.97 -3.45 10.04
N LYS A 46 9.37 -4.59 10.40
CA LYS A 46 9.06 -5.66 9.43
C LYS A 46 7.91 -5.32 8.49
N LEU A 47 6.82 -4.78 9.02
CA LEU A 47 5.65 -4.44 8.21
C LEU A 47 5.85 -3.17 7.39
N GLY A 48 6.78 -2.28 7.81
CA GLY A 48 7.22 -1.17 6.97
C GLY A 48 7.82 -1.64 5.64
N PHE A 49 8.66 -2.68 5.67
CA PHE A 49 9.19 -3.29 4.45
C PHE A 49 8.10 -3.95 3.60
N ALA A 50 7.17 -4.69 4.24
CA ALA A 50 6.04 -5.29 3.54
C ALA A 50 5.14 -4.23 2.86
N LEU A 51 4.90 -3.09 3.52
CA LEU A 51 4.14 -1.97 2.97
C LEU A 51 4.79 -1.43 1.69
N VAL A 52 6.11 -1.24 1.67
CA VAL A 52 6.83 -0.78 0.47
C VAL A 52 6.66 -1.75 -0.70
N LEU A 53 6.82 -3.06 -0.46
CA LEU A 53 6.62 -4.08 -1.50
C LEU A 53 5.18 -4.08 -2.03
N LEU A 54 4.19 -3.94 -1.15
CA LEU A 54 2.78 -3.85 -1.52
C LEU A 54 2.48 -2.58 -2.35
N VAL A 55 3.10 -1.44 -2.03
CA VAL A 55 2.98 -0.20 -2.81
C VAL A 55 3.53 -0.40 -4.23
N VAL A 56 4.70 -1.02 -4.36
CA VAL A 56 5.28 -1.35 -5.68
C VAL A 56 4.35 -2.26 -6.47
N ALA A 57 3.85 -3.34 -5.85
CA ALA A 57 2.89 -4.25 -6.50
C ALA A 57 1.62 -3.51 -6.95
N HIS A 58 1.08 -2.62 -6.10
CA HIS A 58 -0.08 -1.80 -6.44
C HIS A 58 0.20 -0.87 -7.63
N ILE A 59 1.35 -0.20 -7.67
CA ILE A 59 1.75 0.66 -8.80
C ILE A 59 1.86 -0.16 -10.08
N VAL A 60 2.55 -1.32 -10.04
CA VAL A 60 2.71 -2.20 -11.21
C VAL A 60 1.35 -2.65 -11.74
N LEU A 61 0.44 -3.10 -10.86
CA LEU A 61 -0.90 -3.52 -11.27
C LEU A 61 -1.72 -2.34 -11.84
N ASN A 62 -1.52 -1.12 -11.37
CA ASN A 62 -2.25 0.07 -11.83
C ASN A 62 -1.50 0.91 -12.87
N PHE A 63 -0.32 0.49 -13.35
CA PHE A 63 0.57 1.35 -14.14
C PHE A 63 -0.08 1.86 -15.43
N SER A 64 -0.87 1.04 -16.12
CA SER A 64 -1.61 1.48 -17.32
C SER A 64 -2.61 2.61 -17.03
N TRP A 65 -3.28 2.57 -15.87
CA TRP A 65 -4.19 3.62 -15.44
C TRP A 65 -3.41 4.87 -15.03
N ILE A 66 -2.33 4.72 -14.26
CA ILE A 66 -1.45 5.83 -13.85
C ILE A 66 -0.92 6.56 -15.09
N LYS A 67 -0.39 5.81 -16.07
CA LYS A 67 0.08 6.36 -17.34
C LYS A 67 -1.03 7.11 -18.07
N ALA A 68 -2.24 6.55 -18.11
CA ALA A 68 -3.38 7.20 -18.73
C ALA A 68 -3.75 8.52 -18.04
N GLN A 69 -3.67 8.62 -16.71
CA GLN A 69 -3.97 9.88 -15.99
C GLN A 69 -2.86 10.93 -16.14
N ILE A 70 -1.60 10.51 -16.08
CA ILE A 70 -0.45 11.44 -16.15
C ILE A 70 -0.25 11.96 -17.59
N PHE A 71 -0.35 11.10 -18.60
CA PHE A 71 0.02 11.45 -19.97
C PHE A 71 -1.17 11.81 -20.89
N LYS A 72 -2.45 11.62 -20.49
CA LYS A 72 -3.59 12.10 -21.30
C LYS A 72 -3.86 13.60 -21.16
N SER A 73 -3.28 14.28 -20.18
CA SER A 73 -3.50 15.72 -20.00
C SER A 73 -2.89 16.58 -21.13
N SER A 74 -2.00 16.01 -21.96
CA SER A 74 -1.31 16.76 -23.03
C SER A 74 -2.00 16.73 -24.40
N ALA A 75 -3.12 16.00 -24.58
CA ALA A 75 -3.75 15.79 -25.89
C ALA A 75 -5.09 16.52 -26.09
N LYS A 76 -5.43 17.47 -25.22
CA LYS A 76 -6.52 18.44 -25.45
C LYS A 76 -5.94 19.86 -25.48
N LYS A 77 -5.41 20.26 -26.63
CA LYS A 77 -5.29 21.66 -27.03
C LYS A 77 -5.63 21.75 -28.51
#